data_AF-A0A924I326-F1
#
_entry.id   AF-A0A924I326-F1
#
_cell.length_a   1.000
_cell.length_b   1.000
_cell.length_c   1.000
_cell.angle_alpha   90.00
_cell.angle_beta   90.00
_cell.angle_gamma   90.00
#
_symmetry.space_group_name_H-M   'P 1'
#
loop_
_entity.id
_entity.type
_entity.pdbx_description
1 polymer ?
#
loop_
_entity_poly.entity_id
_entity_poly.type
_entity_poly.pdbx_seq_one_letter_code
_entity_poly.pdbx_strand_id
1 'polypeptide(L)'
;MADENADAITGPDDAAAGAGVSRLIEAIRSELAALDSEDAESIEIATAAKLAALQAVQAEIAAGAPPHRALLEEARTLNAEAALRARAKIVTVEKRLATVSSLAGRPPSLVYGRDGRWA
;
A
#
# COMPACT_ATOMS: atom_id res chain seq x y z
N MET A 1 14.03 -43.39 -26.83
CA MET A 1 15.00 -42.30 -26.60
C MET A 1 14.23 -41.02 -26.79
N ALA A 2 13.63 -40.56 -25.68
CA ALA A 2 12.94 -39.29 -25.59
C ALA A 2 13.88 -38.40 -24.78
N ASP A 3 14.37 -37.33 -25.39
CA ASP A 3 14.66 -36.11 -24.66
C ASP A 3 14.83 -34.95 -25.64
N GLU A 4 14.63 -33.75 -25.11
CA GLU A 4 15.19 -32.50 -25.62
C GLU A 4 14.46 -31.84 -26.80
N ASN A 5 13.36 -31.15 -26.50
CA ASN A 5 13.03 -29.83 -27.07
C ASN A 5 11.86 -29.22 -26.29
N ALA A 6 12.15 -28.81 -25.05
CA ALA A 6 11.28 -27.97 -24.23
C ALA A 6 11.90 -26.59 -24.01
N ASP A 7 12.57 -26.05 -25.02
CA ASP A 7 13.03 -24.66 -25.02
C ASP A 7 11.81 -23.80 -25.37
N ALA A 8 11.05 -23.48 -24.32
CA ALA A 8 9.84 -22.70 -24.39
C ALA A 8 10.18 -21.29 -24.86
N ILE A 9 9.70 -21.00 -26.06
CA ILE A 9 9.62 -19.71 -26.74
C ILE A 9 9.01 -18.68 -25.76
N THR A 10 9.83 -18.05 -24.93
CA THR A 10 9.46 -16.82 -24.23
C THR A 10 9.82 -15.69 -25.17
N GLY A 11 8.88 -15.32 -26.03
CA GLY A 11 9.10 -14.27 -27.02
C GLY A 11 9.42 -12.92 -26.35
N PRO A 12 10.15 -12.02 -27.02
CA PRO A 12 10.41 -10.67 -26.51
C PRO A 12 9.11 -9.89 -26.19
N ASP A 13 7.98 -10.28 -26.78
CA ASP A 13 6.65 -9.73 -26.51
C ASP A 13 6.12 -10.07 -25.10
N ASP A 14 6.44 -11.25 -24.53
CA ASP A 14 6.00 -11.61 -23.17
C ASP A 14 6.77 -10.84 -22.09
N ALA A 15 8.05 -10.57 -22.33
CA ALA A 15 8.88 -9.75 -21.44
C ALA A 15 8.40 -8.29 -21.39
N ALA A 16 7.95 -7.76 -22.53
CA ALA A 16 7.32 -6.44 -22.60
C ALA A 16 5.91 -6.45 -21.98
N ALA A 17 5.13 -7.51 -22.19
CA ALA A 17 3.76 -7.65 -21.68
C ALA A 17 3.65 -7.71 -20.14
N GLY A 18 4.76 -7.93 -19.42
CA GLY A 18 4.80 -7.95 -17.95
C GLY A 18 5.46 -6.74 -17.31
N ALA A 19 6.18 -5.90 -18.05
CA ALA A 19 7.12 -4.93 -17.47
C ALA A 19 6.45 -3.85 -16.60
N GLY A 20 5.25 -3.37 -16.96
CA GLY A 20 4.49 -2.44 -16.14
C GLY A 20 3.94 -3.07 -14.87
N VAL A 21 3.43 -4.31 -14.98
CA VAL A 21 2.85 -5.02 -13.83
C VAL A 21 3.94 -5.41 -12.83
N SER A 22 5.13 -5.80 -13.30
CA SER A 22 6.29 -6.03 -12.43
C SER A 22 6.69 -4.76 -11.66
N ARG A 23 6.69 -3.59 -12.32
CA ARG A 23 6.92 -2.30 -11.64
C ARG A 23 5.86 -2.01 -10.59
N LEU A 24 4.59 -2.33 -10.86
CA LEU A 24 3.51 -2.21 -9.88
C LEU A 24 3.71 -3.14 -8.68
N ILE A 25 4.12 -4.39 -8.90
CA ILE A 25 4.43 -5.35 -7.83
C ILE A 25 5.55 -4.81 -6.93
N GLU A 26 6.64 -4.31 -7.52
CA GLU A 26 7.75 -3.73 -6.74
C GLU A 26 7.30 -2.49 -5.94
N ALA A 27 6.44 -1.64 -6.50
CA ALA A 27 5.88 -0.51 -5.77
C ALA A 27 5.01 -0.95 -4.58
N ILE A 28 4.20 -2.01 -4.73
CA ILE A 28 3.39 -2.57 -3.63
C ILE A 28 4.30 -3.19 -2.55
N ARG A 29 5.38 -3.89 -2.94
CA ARG A 29 6.35 -4.43 -1.98
C ARG A 29 7.07 -3.33 -1.20
N SER A 30 7.42 -2.23 -1.85
CA SER A 30 7.97 -1.05 -1.19
C SER A 30 6.99 -0.44 -0.18
N GLU A 31 5.70 -0.36 -0.51
CA GLU A 31 4.67 0.12 0.41
C GLU A 31 4.50 -0.81 1.62
N LEU A 32 4.53 -2.14 1.42
CA LEU A 32 4.52 -3.10 2.54
C LEU A 32 5.71 -2.90 3.48
N ALA A 33 6.91 -2.69 2.93
CA ALA A 33 8.11 -2.40 3.74
C ALA A 33 8.00 -1.08 4.51
N ALA A 34 7.41 -0.03 3.90
CA ALA A 34 7.16 1.24 4.56
C ALA A 34 6.10 1.13 5.68
N LEU A 35 5.05 0.32 5.46
CA LEU A 35 4.06 0.03 6.51
C LEU A 35 4.70 -0.73 7.68
N ASP A 36 5.67 -1.59 7.43
CA ASP A 36 6.39 -2.34 8.46
C ASP A 36 7.34 -1.43 9.26
N SER A 37 7.95 -0.41 8.63
CA SER A 37 8.82 0.57 9.31
C SER A 37 8.05 1.64 10.11
N GLU A 38 6.72 1.74 9.95
CA GLU A 38 5.87 2.78 10.56
C GLU A 38 6.33 4.22 10.24
N ASP A 39 7.08 4.43 9.16
CA ASP A 39 7.56 5.74 8.75
C ASP A 39 6.57 6.41 7.78
N ALA A 40 5.98 7.53 8.23
CA ALA A 40 4.97 8.25 7.47
C ALA A 40 5.49 8.77 6.13
N GLU A 41 6.72 9.28 6.07
CA GLU A 41 7.31 9.81 4.84
C GLU A 41 7.53 8.68 3.83
N SER A 42 8.11 7.56 4.26
CA SER A 42 8.27 6.37 3.42
C SER A 42 6.93 5.84 2.90
N ILE A 43 5.86 5.87 3.72
CA ILE A 43 4.52 5.43 3.31
C ILE A 43 3.97 6.35 2.21
N GLU A 44 4.11 7.67 2.35
CA GLU A 44 3.65 8.64 1.34
C GLU A 44 4.39 8.46 0.01
N ILE A 45 5.72 8.33 0.04
CA ILE A 45 6.56 8.11 -1.15
C ILE A 45 6.17 6.80 -1.84
N ALA A 46 6.06 5.70 -1.09
CA ALA A 46 5.69 4.41 -1.65
C ALA A 46 4.27 4.39 -2.22
N THR A 47 3.32 5.08 -1.57
CA THR A 47 1.95 5.25 -2.07
C THR A 47 1.92 6.00 -3.39
N ALA A 48 2.68 7.09 -3.50
CA ALA A 48 2.79 7.86 -4.75
C ALA A 48 3.41 7.02 -5.87
N ALA A 49 4.45 6.24 -5.58
CA ALA A 49 5.07 5.32 -6.53
C ALA A 49 4.09 4.24 -7.00
N LYS A 50 3.31 3.65 -6.09
CA LYS A 50 2.25 2.68 -6.43
C LYS A 50 1.20 3.29 -7.34
N LEU A 51 0.74 4.50 -7.06
CA LEU A 51 -0.24 5.20 -7.90
C LEU A 51 0.30 5.45 -9.31
N ALA A 52 1.54 5.93 -9.43
CA ALA A 52 2.18 6.15 -10.71
C ALA A 52 2.34 4.83 -11.51
N ALA A 53 2.74 3.75 -10.84
CA ALA A 53 2.86 2.43 -11.48
C ALA A 53 1.50 1.89 -11.96
N LEU A 54 0.44 2.09 -11.17
CA LEU A 54 -0.93 1.69 -11.55
C LEU A 54 -1.41 2.46 -12.79
N GLN A 55 -1.16 3.77 -12.84
CA GLN A 55 -1.49 4.61 -14.00
C GLN A 55 -0.72 4.17 -15.23
N ALA A 56 0.56 3.81 -15.09
CA ALA A 56 1.37 3.28 -16.19
C ALA A 56 0.80 1.96 -16.73
N VAL A 57 0.45 1.01 -15.86
CA VAL A 57 -0.20 -0.26 -16.27
C VAL A 57 -1.52 0.02 -16.99
N GLN A 58 -2.34 0.95 -16.49
CA GLN A 58 -3.60 1.30 -17.13
C GLN A 58 -3.40 1.91 -18.52
N ALA A 59 -2.38 2.77 -18.69
CA ALA A 59 -2.01 3.34 -19.97
C ALA A 59 -1.49 2.28 -20.96
N GLU A 60 -0.65 1.34 -20.49
CA GLU A 60 -0.15 0.21 -21.30
C GLU A 60 -1.32 -0.67 -21.80
N ILE A 61 -2.26 -1.03 -20.92
CA ILE A 61 -3.46 -1.80 -21.30
C ILE A 61 -4.33 -1.01 -22.31
N ALA A 62 -4.53 0.30 -22.08
CA ALA A 62 -5.29 1.15 -23.00
C ALA A 62 -4.61 1.28 -24.37
N ALA A 63 -3.28 1.22 -24.43
CA ALA A 63 -2.50 1.19 -25.66
C ALA A 63 -2.53 -0.17 -26.39
N GLY A 64 -3.23 -1.17 -25.83
CA GLY A 64 -3.39 -2.49 -26.43
C GLY A 64 -2.36 -3.52 -25.97
N ALA A 65 -1.55 -3.23 -24.94
CA ALA A 65 -0.66 -4.22 -24.36
C ALA A 65 -1.48 -5.37 -23.73
N PRO A 66 -1.16 -6.64 -24.04
CA PRO A 66 -1.90 -7.76 -23.49
C PRO A 66 -1.67 -7.88 -21.97
N PRO A 67 -2.72 -8.09 -21.16
CA PRO A 67 -2.58 -8.16 -19.72
C PRO A 67 -1.94 -9.48 -19.29
N HIS A 68 -0.82 -9.40 -18.55
CA HIS A 68 -0.18 -10.57 -17.96
C HIS A 68 -0.92 -11.05 -16.70
N ARG A 69 -1.94 -11.90 -16.88
CA ARG A 69 -2.88 -12.31 -15.82
C ARG A 69 -2.23 -12.80 -14.52
N ALA A 70 -1.19 -13.62 -14.58
CA ALA A 70 -0.54 -14.14 -13.38
C ALA A 70 0.05 -13.02 -12.51
N LEU A 71 0.69 -12.02 -13.12
CA LEU A 71 1.26 -10.87 -12.43
C LEU A 71 0.18 -9.95 -11.88
N LEU A 72 -0.96 -9.81 -12.58
CA LEU A 72 -2.10 -9.03 -12.08
C LEU A 72 -2.73 -9.67 -10.84
N GLU A 73 -2.86 -11.00 -10.79
CA GLU A 73 -3.35 -11.70 -9.61
C GLU A 73 -2.35 -11.63 -8.44
N GLU A 74 -1.04 -11.67 -8.70
CA GLU A 74 -0.03 -11.42 -7.68
C GLU A 74 -0.15 -9.99 -7.13
N ALA A 75 -0.20 -8.98 -8.01
CA ALA A 75 -0.36 -7.58 -7.61
C ALA A 75 -1.64 -7.37 -6.79
N ARG A 76 -2.74 -8.01 -7.18
CA ARG A 76 -4.01 -7.98 -6.45
C ARG A 76 -3.87 -8.57 -5.05
N THR A 77 -3.20 -9.72 -4.92
CA THR A 77 -2.98 -10.40 -3.65
C THR A 77 -2.14 -9.55 -2.70
N LEU A 78 -1.02 -9.00 -3.19
CA LEU A 78 -0.15 -8.12 -2.41
C LEU A 78 -0.85 -6.82 -2.00
N ASN A 79 -1.67 -6.23 -2.87
CA ASN A 79 -2.42 -5.02 -2.52
C ASN A 79 -3.52 -5.29 -1.47
N ALA A 80 -4.15 -6.47 -1.50
CA ALA A 80 -5.09 -6.88 -0.46
C ALA A 80 -4.38 -7.01 0.90
N GLU A 81 -3.17 -7.56 0.91
CA GLU A 81 -2.33 -7.63 2.11
C GLU A 81 -1.97 -6.23 2.63
N ALA A 82 -1.49 -5.34 1.76
CA ALA A 82 -1.15 -3.96 2.13
C ALA A 82 -2.36 -3.23 2.75
N ALA A 83 -3.55 -3.40 2.17
CA ALA A 83 -4.79 -2.82 2.70
C ALA A 83 -5.14 -3.35 4.11
N LEU A 84 -4.93 -4.65 4.37
CA LEU A 84 -5.14 -5.25 5.69
C LEU A 84 -4.13 -4.71 6.71
N ARG A 85 -2.85 -4.60 6.35
CA ARG A 85 -1.80 -4.05 7.22
C ARG A 85 -2.09 -2.59 7.57
N ALA A 86 -2.43 -1.76 6.58
CA ALA A 86 -2.79 -0.36 6.82
C ALA A 86 -3.96 -0.22 7.80
N ARG A 87 -5.03 -1.02 7.65
CA ARG A 87 -6.17 -1.04 8.58
C ARG A 87 -5.75 -1.46 10.00
N ALA A 88 -4.90 -2.48 10.13
CA ALA A 88 -4.41 -2.93 11.42
C ALA A 88 -3.57 -1.85 12.13
N LYS A 89 -2.79 -1.06 11.37
CA LYS A 89 -2.03 0.08 11.92
C LYS A 89 -2.97 1.18 12.41
N ILE A 90 -4.00 1.54 11.67
CA ILE A 90 -5.01 2.54 12.09
C ILE A 90 -5.64 2.13 13.44
N VAL A 91 -6.11 0.88 13.55
CA VAL A 91 -6.67 0.35 14.80
C VAL A 91 -5.66 0.41 15.95
N THR A 92 -4.38 0.16 15.67
CA THR A 92 -3.32 0.24 16.68
C THR A 92 -3.09 1.68 17.14
N VAL A 93 -3.08 2.65 16.21
CA VAL A 93 -2.97 4.07 16.52
C VAL A 93 -4.16 4.55 17.36
N GLU A 94 -5.38 4.17 16.99
CA GLU A 94 -6.59 4.50 17.75
C GLU A 94 -6.51 3.98 19.20
N LYS A 95 -6.08 2.73 19.39
CA LYS A 95 -5.87 2.16 20.72
C LYS A 95 -4.82 2.93 21.53
N ARG A 96 -3.67 3.25 20.91
CA ARG A 96 -2.61 4.03 21.56
C ARG A 96 -3.11 5.41 21.96
N LEU A 97 -3.86 6.09 21.08
CA LEU A 97 -4.45 7.41 21.35
C LEU A 97 -5.47 7.35 22.49
N ALA A 98 -6.31 6.32 22.53
CA ALA A 98 -7.28 6.11 23.61
C ALA A 98 -6.57 5.92 24.97
N THR A 99 -5.49 5.14 25.00
CA THR A 99 -4.66 4.97 26.20
C THR A 99 -4.04 6.29 26.65
N VAL A 100 -3.40 7.04 25.73
CA VAL A 100 -2.83 8.36 26.06
C VAL A 100 -3.90 9.31 26.59
N SER A 101 -5.08 9.33 25.97
CA SER A 101 -6.21 10.17 26.40
C SER A 101 -6.68 9.80 27.81
N SER A 102 -6.70 8.51 28.16
CA SER A 102 -7.04 8.05 29.51
C SER A 102 -5.99 8.43 30.56
N LEU A 103 -4.70 8.40 30.20
CA LEU A 103 -3.59 8.67 31.10
C LEU A 103 -3.33 10.17 31.30
N ALA A 104 -3.54 10.98 30.26
CA ALA A 104 -3.36 12.44 30.33
C ALA A 104 -4.33 13.10 31.32
N GLY A 105 -5.39 12.39 31.72
CA GLY A 105 -6.49 12.95 32.49
C GLY A 105 -7.29 13.94 31.65
N ARG A 106 -8.59 14.07 31.92
CA ARG A 106 -9.36 15.17 31.36
C ARG A 106 -9.01 16.42 32.19
N PRO A 107 -8.47 17.51 31.62
CA PRO A 107 -8.38 18.75 32.37
C PRO A 107 -9.79 19.10 32.86
N PRO A 108 -9.95 19.57 34.12
CA PRO A 108 -11.27 19.94 34.63
C PRO A 108 -11.93 20.90 33.63
N SER A 109 -13.23 20.71 33.36
CA SER A 109 -13.92 21.63 32.46
C SER A 109 -13.81 23.03 33.06
N LEU A 110 -13.25 23.97 32.30
CA LEU A 110 -13.28 25.38 32.67
C LEU A 110 -14.73 25.85 32.63
N VAL A 111 -15.42 25.78 33.77
CA VAL A 111 -16.74 26.36 33.93
C VAL A 111 -16.52 27.85 34.12
N TYR A 112 -17.01 28.66 33.19
CA TYR A 112 -17.07 30.10 33.42
C TYR A 112 -18.07 30.32 34.57
N GLY A 113 -17.56 30.66 35.76
CA GLY A 113 -18.42 31.09 36.86
C GLY A 113 -19.29 32.26 36.36
N ARG A 114 -20.54 32.32 36.80
CA ARG A 114 -21.50 33.38 36.43
C ARG A 114 -20.94 34.81 36.65
N ASP A 115 -19.90 34.93 37.46
CA ASP A 115 -19.24 36.17 37.87
C ASP A 115 -17.82 36.35 37.27
N GLY A 116 -17.42 35.55 36.28
CA GLY A 116 -16.17 35.74 35.53
C GLY A 116 -14.87 35.38 36.26
N ARG A 117 -14.94 34.57 37.32
CA ARG A 117 -13.77 34.07 38.06
C ARG A 117 -13.54 32.58 37.81
N TRP A 118 -12.26 32.19 37.73
CA TRP A 118 -11.79 30.81 37.68
C TRP A 118 -11.99 30.19 39.07
N ALA A 119 -12.70 29.07 39.18
CA ALA A 119 -12.81 28.26 40.40
C ALA A 119 -12.34 26.84 40.12
#